data_AF-A0A502IGL9-F1
#
_entry.id   AF-A0A502IGL9-F1
#
_cell.length_a   1.000
_cell.length_b   1.000
_cell.length_c   1.000
_cell.angle_alpha   90.00
_cell.angle_beta   90.00
_cell.angle_gamma   90.00
#
_symmetry.space_group_name_H-M   'P 1'
#
loop_
_entity.id
_entity.type
_entity.pdbx_description
1 polymer ?
#
loop_
_entity_poly.entity_id
_entity_poly.type
_entity_poly.pdbx_seq_one_letter_code
_entity_poly.pdbx_strand_id
1 'polypeptide(L)'
;MYFNFYEEFVGNSSLLGAHENSLWAQGFAEDCLAVLQVMPDHFELMRKGFETLNIDIDSSPSPTAYANMQRVCKRHLQKSLISEIMMKFSKANLPIHGFQVKEGFTLSPSVRTILAFTFGVVFIVTVLCLAIWMPNPSGFQYLIFRLVAALAAGGVVAVLPGFIEVKFGQWLRAGGTLAVFAIVYFMNPASQFANNTAPASPTDQSIHEKRPET
;
A
#
# COMPACT_ATOMS: atom_id res chain seq x y z
N MET A 1 -29.65 20.92 -2.84
CA MET A 1 -29.71 19.45 -2.99
C MET A 1 -28.78 18.95 -4.11
N TYR A 2 -28.75 19.58 -5.29
CA TYR A 2 -27.92 19.18 -6.45
C TYR A 2 -26.41 19.01 -6.13
N PHE A 3 -25.73 20.01 -5.59
CA PHE A 3 -24.27 19.90 -5.32
C PHE A 3 -23.91 18.88 -4.24
N ASN A 4 -24.80 18.60 -3.29
CA ASN A 4 -24.56 17.59 -2.26
C ASN A 4 -24.56 16.18 -2.86
N PHE A 5 -25.36 15.94 -3.89
CA PHE A 5 -25.34 14.67 -4.63
C PHE A 5 -23.99 14.43 -5.29
N TYR A 6 -23.43 15.42 -6.00
CA TYR A 6 -22.08 15.31 -6.57
C TYR A 6 -21.02 15.09 -5.48
N GLU A 7 -21.11 15.82 -4.37
CA GLU A 7 -20.17 15.66 -3.26
C GLU A 7 -20.20 14.25 -2.65
N GLU A 8 -21.38 13.67 -2.49
CA GLU A 8 -21.58 12.30 -1.99
C GLU A 8 -21.11 11.26 -3.00
N PHE A 9 -21.43 11.46 -4.29
CA PHE A 9 -20.96 10.61 -5.37
C PHE A 9 -19.43 10.58 -5.44
N VAL A 10 -18.78 11.74 -5.35
CA VAL A 10 -17.31 11.86 -5.33
C VAL A 10 -16.74 11.23 -4.06
N GLY A 11 -17.38 11.42 -2.91
CA GLY A 11 -16.98 10.75 -1.66
C GLY A 11 -16.98 9.22 -1.77
N ASN A 12 -17.95 8.66 -2.48
CA ASN A 12 -18.10 7.22 -2.70
C ASN A 12 -17.34 6.70 -3.93
N SER A 13 -16.71 7.58 -4.71
CA SER A 13 -16.05 7.22 -5.98
C SER A 13 -14.83 6.30 -5.82
N SER A 14 -14.28 6.17 -4.62
CA SER A 14 -13.22 5.20 -4.34
C SER A 14 -13.64 3.75 -4.62
N LEU A 15 -14.95 3.47 -4.56
CA LEU A 15 -15.57 2.19 -4.89
C LEU A 15 -15.68 1.92 -6.40
N LEU A 16 -15.45 2.93 -7.25
CA LEU A 16 -15.63 2.86 -8.71
C LEU A 16 -14.30 2.64 -9.47
N GLY A 17 -13.21 2.31 -8.78
CA GLY A 17 -11.93 2.03 -9.45
C GLY A 17 -11.21 3.29 -9.94
N ALA A 18 -11.49 4.46 -9.35
CA ALA A 18 -10.84 5.73 -9.66
C ALA A 18 -9.30 5.71 -9.62
N HIS A 19 -8.73 4.68 -8.99
CA HIS A 19 -7.30 4.48 -8.80
C HIS A 19 -6.67 3.65 -9.93
N GLU A 20 -7.45 3.03 -10.82
CA GLU A 20 -6.93 2.08 -11.81
C GLU A 20 -6.41 2.75 -13.09
N ASN A 21 -6.86 3.97 -13.42
CA ASN A 21 -6.41 4.68 -14.61
C ASN A 21 -6.24 6.18 -14.35
N SER A 22 -5.04 6.71 -14.59
CA SER A 22 -4.70 8.12 -14.38
C SER A 22 -5.48 9.08 -15.28
N LEU A 23 -5.80 8.67 -16.52
CA LEU A 23 -6.61 9.48 -17.45
C LEU A 23 -8.06 9.55 -17.00
N TRP A 24 -8.60 8.43 -16.50
CA TRP A 24 -9.95 8.40 -15.94
C TRP A 24 -10.05 9.31 -14.72
N ALA A 25 -9.07 9.22 -13.81
CA ALA A 25 -9.03 10.06 -12.61
C ALA A 25 -8.91 11.56 -12.94
N GLN A 26 -8.17 11.89 -14.00
CA GLN A 26 -8.08 13.25 -14.51
C GLN A 26 -9.42 13.72 -15.09
N GLY A 27 -10.06 12.94 -15.98
CA GLY A 27 -11.37 13.31 -16.54
C GLY A 27 -12.44 13.47 -15.44
N PHE A 28 -12.44 12.59 -14.46
CA PHE A 28 -13.33 12.70 -13.31
C PHE A 28 -13.07 13.97 -12.49
N ALA A 29 -11.81 14.39 -12.35
CA ALA A 29 -11.47 15.65 -11.72
C ALA A 29 -11.90 16.87 -12.55
N GLU A 30 -11.83 16.79 -13.88
CA GLU A 30 -12.32 17.82 -14.80
C GLU A 30 -13.86 17.98 -14.66
N ASP A 31 -14.60 16.89 -14.52
CA ASP A 31 -16.04 16.93 -14.24
C ASP A 31 -16.35 17.57 -12.88
N CYS A 32 -15.60 17.20 -11.83
CA CYS A 32 -15.72 17.84 -10.51
C CYS A 32 -15.47 19.35 -10.61
N LEU A 33 -14.47 19.76 -11.40
CA LEU A 33 -14.16 21.17 -11.61
C LEU A 33 -15.28 21.89 -12.33
N ALA A 34 -15.86 21.31 -13.39
CA ALA A 34 -16.98 21.90 -14.11
C ALA A 34 -18.16 22.18 -13.17
N VAL A 35 -18.47 21.25 -12.26
CA VAL A 35 -19.51 21.45 -11.24
C VAL A 35 -19.12 22.59 -10.28
N LEU A 36 -17.88 22.59 -9.76
CA LEU A 36 -17.39 23.65 -8.88
C LEU A 36 -17.43 25.03 -9.55
N GLN A 37 -17.10 25.14 -10.84
CA GLN A 37 -17.09 26.41 -11.57
C GLN A 37 -18.45 27.11 -11.62
N VAL A 38 -19.55 26.36 -11.63
CA VAL A 38 -20.91 26.90 -11.70
C VAL A 38 -21.46 27.25 -10.30
N MET A 39 -20.88 26.72 -9.21
CA MET A 39 -21.38 26.94 -7.85
C MET A 39 -21.42 28.42 -7.43
N PRO A 40 -20.36 29.24 -7.62
CA PRO A 40 -20.39 30.65 -7.22
C PRO A 40 -21.59 31.41 -7.76
N ASP A 41 -21.87 31.27 -9.06
CA ASP A 41 -22.97 31.94 -9.73
C ASP A 41 -24.33 31.45 -9.21
N HIS A 42 -24.46 30.14 -8.94
CA HIS A 42 -25.67 29.57 -8.36
C HIS A 42 -25.97 30.12 -6.96
N PHE A 43 -24.97 30.18 -6.07
CA PHE A 43 -25.16 30.72 -4.72
C PHE A 43 -25.40 32.22 -4.73
N GLU A 44 -24.79 32.96 -5.65
CA GLU A 44 -25.08 34.38 -5.84
C GLU A 44 -26.53 34.60 -6.27
N LEU A 45 -27.02 33.82 -7.23
CA LEU A 45 -28.42 33.87 -7.68
C LEU A 45 -29.39 33.56 -6.53
N MET A 46 -29.12 32.50 -5.76
CA MET A 46 -29.94 32.12 -4.60
C MET A 46 -30.00 33.23 -3.55
N ARG A 47 -28.85 33.83 -3.21
CA ARG A 47 -28.76 34.92 -2.24
C ARG A 47 -29.57 36.14 -2.68
N LYS A 48 -29.39 36.57 -3.94
CA LYS A 48 -30.17 37.67 -4.53
C LYS A 48 -31.67 37.37 -4.54
N GLY A 49 -32.05 36.13 -4.80
CA GLY A 49 -33.44 35.68 -4.74
C GLY A 49 -34.04 35.81 -3.34
N PHE A 50 -33.33 35.37 -2.31
CA PHE A 50 -33.77 35.50 -0.91
C PHE A 50 -33.84 36.96 -0.45
N GLU A 51 -32.85 37.77 -0.81
CA GLU A 51 -32.87 39.22 -0.56
C GLU A 51 -34.09 39.88 -1.21
N THR A 52 -34.41 39.54 -2.46
CA THR A 52 -35.56 40.09 -3.18
C THR A 52 -36.90 39.70 -2.54
N LEU A 53 -36.98 38.50 -1.98
CA LEU A 53 -38.18 37.98 -1.32
C LEU A 53 -38.26 38.37 0.17
N ASN A 54 -37.28 39.11 0.69
CA ASN A 54 -37.16 39.48 2.10
C ASN A 54 -37.20 38.25 3.03
N ILE A 55 -36.58 37.15 2.61
CA ILE A 55 -36.48 35.90 3.36
C ILE A 55 -35.12 35.90 4.07
N ASP A 56 -35.14 35.97 5.40
CA ASP A 56 -33.94 35.90 6.24
C ASP A 56 -33.61 34.45 6.59
N ILE A 57 -32.90 33.77 5.69
CA ILE A 57 -32.39 32.42 5.90
C ILE A 57 -30.90 32.41 5.56
N ASP A 58 -30.09 31.88 6.47
CA ASP A 58 -28.68 31.62 6.18
C ASP A 58 -28.56 30.49 5.15
N SER A 59 -28.25 30.87 3.91
CA SER A 59 -28.05 29.95 2.80
C SER A 59 -26.61 29.43 2.69
N SER A 60 -25.74 29.75 3.65
CA SER A 60 -24.32 29.43 3.58
C SER A 60 -24.09 27.93 3.77
N PRO A 61 -23.29 27.29 2.91
CA PRO A 61 -22.93 25.89 3.09
C PRO A 61 -22.01 25.70 4.29
N SER A 62 -21.91 24.47 4.79
CA SER A 62 -21.01 24.17 5.92
C SER A 62 -19.54 24.40 5.53
N PRO A 63 -18.65 24.68 6.51
CA PRO A 63 -17.23 25.00 6.24
C PRO A 63 -16.46 23.91 5.47
N THR A 64 -16.91 22.67 5.57
CA THR A 64 -16.32 21.50 4.91
C THR A 64 -17.13 20.99 3.73
N ALA A 65 -18.21 21.68 3.35
CA ALA A 65 -19.00 21.31 2.19
C ALA A 65 -18.13 21.29 0.92
N TYR A 66 -18.43 20.35 0.03
CA TYR A 66 -17.79 20.22 -1.29
C TYR A 66 -16.29 19.86 -1.22
N ALA A 67 -15.77 19.50 -0.05
CA ALA A 67 -14.36 19.26 0.15
C ALA A 67 -13.83 18.03 -0.62
N ASN A 68 -14.66 17.01 -0.90
CA ASN A 68 -14.27 15.88 -1.73
C ASN A 68 -13.99 16.33 -3.16
N MET A 69 -14.95 17.02 -3.80
CA MET A 69 -14.75 17.58 -5.15
C MET A 69 -13.50 18.45 -5.24
N GLN A 70 -13.29 19.32 -4.24
CA GLN A 70 -12.12 20.20 -4.17
C GLN A 70 -10.80 19.42 -4.06
N ARG A 71 -10.75 18.36 -3.22
CA ARG A 71 -9.57 17.50 -3.08
C ARG A 71 -9.25 16.75 -4.36
N VAL A 72 -10.26 16.20 -5.03
CA VAL A 72 -10.09 15.48 -6.31
C VAL A 72 -9.50 16.42 -7.36
N CYS A 73 -10.06 17.62 -7.50
CA CYS A 73 -9.50 18.64 -8.40
C CYS A 73 -8.05 18.97 -8.06
N LYS A 74 -7.76 19.24 -6.78
CA LYS A 74 -6.41 19.58 -6.32
C LYS A 74 -5.38 18.49 -6.62
N ARG A 75 -5.78 17.22 -6.55
CA ARG A 75 -4.90 16.08 -6.75
C ARG A 75 -4.54 15.85 -8.22
N HIS A 76 -5.48 16.08 -9.12
CA HIS A 76 -5.35 15.65 -10.53
C HIS A 76 -5.21 16.80 -11.53
N LEU A 77 -5.51 18.04 -11.15
CA LEU A 77 -5.48 19.19 -12.06
C LEU A 77 -4.30 20.12 -11.81
N GLN A 78 -4.05 21.01 -12.78
CA GLN A 78 -2.96 21.98 -12.72
C GLN A 78 -3.17 23.01 -11.61
N LYS A 79 -2.08 23.40 -10.94
CA LYS A 79 -2.10 24.38 -9.83
C LYS A 79 -2.73 25.72 -10.21
N SER A 80 -2.51 26.21 -11.42
CA SER A 80 -3.09 27.46 -11.94
C SER A 80 -4.61 27.45 -11.89
N LEU A 81 -5.22 26.37 -12.38
CA LEU A 81 -6.67 26.17 -12.42
C LEU A 81 -7.27 26.09 -11.01
N ILE A 82 -6.55 25.43 -10.09
CA ILE A 82 -6.93 25.35 -8.68
C ILE A 82 -6.87 26.72 -8.00
N SER A 83 -5.84 27.51 -8.27
CA SER A 83 -5.74 28.87 -7.76
C SER A 83 -6.87 29.75 -8.27
N GLU A 84 -7.24 29.66 -9.56
CA GLU A 84 -8.34 30.42 -10.13
C GLU A 84 -9.69 30.09 -9.46
N ILE A 85 -10.04 28.80 -9.36
CA ILE A 85 -11.31 28.40 -8.75
C ILE A 85 -11.36 28.71 -7.26
N MET A 86 -10.24 28.56 -6.54
CA MET A 86 -10.14 28.92 -5.12
C MET A 86 -10.38 30.43 -4.91
N MET A 87 -9.87 31.29 -5.80
CA MET A 87 -10.17 32.72 -5.77
C MET A 87 -11.66 33.01 -6.02
N LYS A 88 -12.28 32.35 -7.00
CA LYS A 88 -13.73 32.48 -7.26
C LYS A 88 -14.57 32.08 -6.06
N PHE A 89 -14.24 30.96 -5.41
CA PHE A 89 -14.92 30.51 -4.19
C PHE A 89 -14.74 31.50 -3.05
N SER A 90 -13.50 31.95 -2.81
CA SER A 90 -13.23 32.94 -1.76
C SER A 90 -13.99 34.24 -1.98
N LYS A 91 -14.09 34.73 -3.22
CA LYS A 91 -14.85 35.93 -3.57
C LYS A 91 -16.35 35.77 -3.35
N ALA A 92 -16.88 34.56 -3.57
CA ALA A 92 -18.29 34.24 -3.38
C ALA A 92 -18.67 33.89 -1.93
N ASN A 93 -17.72 33.95 -0.99
CA ASN A 93 -17.86 33.48 0.40
C ASN A 93 -18.23 31.99 0.48
N LEU A 94 -17.64 31.16 -0.40
CA LEU A 94 -17.83 29.71 -0.42
C LEU A 94 -16.65 28.97 0.25
N PRO A 95 -16.88 27.75 0.79
CA PRO A 95 -15.88 26.98 1.51
C PRO A 95 -14.75 26.54 0.58
N ILE A 96 -13.51 26.71 1.01
CA ILE A 96 -12.28 26.32 0.28
C ILE A 96 -11.47 25.25 1.01
N HIS A 97 -12.07 24.61 2.03
CA HIS A 97 -11.39 23.70 2.93
C HIS A 97 -10.66 22.58 2.19
N GLY A 98 -11.32 21.93 1.21
CA GLY A 98 -10.72 20.82 0.46
C GLY A 98 -9.51 21.25 -0.38
N PHE A 99 -9.48 22.49 -0.88
CA PHE A 99 -8.31 23.04 -1.57
C PHE A 99 -7.13 23.30 -0.63
N GLN A 100 -7.38 23.54 0.66
CA GLN A 100 -6.33 23.87 1.63
C GLN A 100 -5.73 22.64 2.32
N VAL A 101 -6.45 21.51 2.38
CA VAL A 101 -5.96 20.26 2.99
C VAL A 101 -4.61 19.86 2.38
N LYS A 102 -3.58 19.74 3.21
CA LYS A 102 -2.30 19.13 2.82
C LYS A 102 -2.50 17.61 2.83
N GLU A 103 -2.21 16.95 1.71
CA GLU A 103 -2.29 15.49 1.66
C GLU A 103 -1.24 14.88 2.58
N GLY A 104 -1.60 13.79 3.27
CA GLY A 104 -0.61 12.98 3.99
C GLY A 104 0.42 12.42 3.01
N PHE A 105 1.67 12.32 3.43
CA PHE A 105 2.73 11.74 2.62
C PHE A 105 2.39 10.28 2.28
N THR A 106 2.02 10.01 1.03
CA THR A 106 1.84 8.64 0.53
C THR A 106 2.91 8.37 -0.51
N LEU A 107 3.67 7.28 -0.32
CA LEU A 107 4.68 6.86 -1.29
C LEU A 107 3.98 6.51 -2.61
N SER A 108 4.47 7.07 -3.72
CA SER A 108 3.94 6.78 -5.05
C SER A 108 4.08 5.29 -5.38
N PRO A 109 3.19 4.71 -6.20
CA PRO A 109 3.26 3.30 -6.59
C PRO A 109 4.61 2.92 -7.20
N SER A 110 5.20 3.81 -8.00
CA SER A 110 6.51 3.61 -8.63
C SER A 110 7.64 3.55 -7.60
N VAL A 111 7.63 4.44 -6.60
CA VAL A 111 8.65 4.42 -5.53
C VAL A 111 8.54 3.16 -4.69
N ARG A 112 7.32 2.70 -4.37
CA ARG A 112 7.11 1.42 -3.68
C ARG A 112 7.68 0.26 -4.48
N THR A 113 7.42 0.22 -5.79
CA THR A 113 7.92 -0.83 -6.68
C THR A 113 9.45 -0.83 -6.77
N ILE A 114 10.06 0.35 -6.92
CA ILE A 114 11.51 0.52 -6.95
C ILE A 114 12.14 0.10 -5.62
N LEU A 115 11.54 0.47 -4.49
CA LEU A 115 12.01 0.06 -3.17
C LEU A 115 11.94 -1.46 -2.98
N ALA A 116 10.81 -2.09 -3.36
CA ALA A 116 10.65 -3.54 -3.31
C ALA A 116 11.70 -4.26 -4.15
N PHE A 117 11.90 -3.81 -5.39
CA PHE A 117 12.86 -4.39 -6.33
C PHE A 117 14.30 -4.23 -5.84
N THR A 118 14.68 -3.01 -5.43
CA THR A 118 16.03 -2.71 -4.95
C THR A 118 16.35 -3.50 -3.69
N PHE A 119 15.40 -3.57 -2.75
CA PHE A 119 15.55 -4.37 -1.53
C PHE A 119 15.73 -5.86 -1.85
N GLY A 120 14.91 -6.42 -2.74
CA GLY A 120 15.01 -7.82 -3.17
C GLY A 120 16.33 -8.15 -3.87
N VAL A 121 16.77 -7.31 -4.81
CA VAL A 121 18.02 -7.52 -5.57
C VAL A 121 19.24 -7.48 -4.67
N VAL A 122 19.36 -6.46 -3.81
CA VAL A 122 20.46 -6.34 -2.85
C VAL A 122 20.54 -7.58 -1.97
N PHE A 123 19.38 -8.08 -1.55
CA PHE A 123 19.31 -9.23 -0.68
C PHE A 123 19.72 -10.54 -1.36
N ILE A 124 19.23 -10.79 -2.58
CA ILE A 124 19.63 -11.97 -3.37
C ILE A 124 21.13 -11.96 -3.64
N VAL A 125 21.69 -10.81 -4.05
CA VAL A 125 23.13 -10.66 -4.27
C VAL A 125 23.91 -10.95 -2.98
N THR A 126 23.44 -10.43 -1.84
CA THR A 126 24.08 -10.68 -0.53
C THR A 126 24.11 -12.17 -0.19
N VAL A 127 22.99 -12.88 -0.37
CA VAL A 127 22.91 -14.33 -0.11
C VAL A 127 23.81 -15.13 -1.06
N LEU A 128 23.87 -14.75 -2.34
CA LEU A 128 24.75 -15.41 -3.32
C LEU A 128 26.23 -15.21 -2.99
N CYS A 129 26.65 -14.01 -2.60
CA CYS A 129 28.01 -13.74 -2.16
C CYS A 129 28.38 -14.58 -0.93
N LEU A 130 27.47 -14.67 0.05
CA LEU A 130 27.66 -15.50 1.25
C LEU A 130 27.77 -16.99 0.91
N ALA A 131 26.95 -17.49 -0.02
CA ALA A 131 26.98 -18.88 -0.46
C ALA A 131 28.29 -19.26 -1.16
N ILE A 132 28.88 -18.34 -1.95
CA ILE A 132 30.15 -18.58 -2.63
C ILE A 132 31.34 -18.54 -1.65
N TRP A 133 31.34 -17.60 -0.71
CA TRP A 133 32.46 -17.44 0.24
C TRP A 133 32.42 -18.40 1.43
N MET A 134 31.26 -18.95 1.79
CA MET A 134 31.12 -19.90 2.90
C MET A 134 30.34 -21.16 2.47
N PRO A 135 31.00 -22.11 1.78
CA PRO A 135 30.36 -23.35 1.30
C PRO A 135 29.92 -24.28 2.44
N ASN A 136 30.62 -24.26 3.57
CA ASN A 136 30.34 -25.07 4.76
C ASN A 136 30.11 -24.15 5.97
N PRO A 137 28.93 -23.53 6.09
CA PRO A 137 28.63 -22.65 7.22
C PRO A 137 28.51 -23.46 8.51
N SER A 138 28.95 -22.86 9.63
CA SER A 138 28.69 -23.43 10.95
C SER A 138 27.19 -23.44 11.27
N GLY A 139 26.76 -24.25 12.24
CA GLY A 139 25.35 -24.31 12.63
C GLY A 139 24.76 -22.95 13.03
N PHE A 140 25.56 -22.08 13.66
CA PHE A 140 25.17 -20.71 13.98
C PHE A 140 25.01 -19.84 12.73
N GLN A 141 25.95 -19.91 11.78
CA GLN A 141 25.88 -19.18 10.52
C GLN A 141 24.66 -19.59 9.70
N TYR A 142 24.34 -20.88 9.70
CA TYR A 142 23.14 -21.41 9.04
C TYR A 142 21.85 -20.80 9.62
N LEU A 143 21.76 -20.68 10.95
CA LEU A 143 20.61 -20.04 11.61
C LEU A 143 20.48 -18.58 11.18
N ILE A 144 21.59 -17.83 11.15
CA ILE A 144 21.60 -16.43 10.72
C ILE A 144 21.18 -16.30 9.26
N PHE A 145 21.71 -17.11 8.34
CA PHE A 145 21.33 -17.06 6.93
C PHE A 145 19.86 -17.37 6.72
N ARG A 146 19.33 -18.38 7.42
CA ARG A 146 17.91 -18.74 7.38
C ARG A 146 17.01 -17.62 7.91
N LEU A 147 17.39 -16.98 9.02
CA LEU A 147 16.65 -15.86 9.59
C LEU A 147 16.62 -14.66 8.63
N VAL A 148 17.80 -14.32 8.10
CA VAL A 148 18.00 -13.21 7.16
C VAL A 148 17.17 -13.48 5.90
N ALA A 149 17.26 -14.68 5.31
CA ALA A 149 16.48 -15.07 4.13
C ALA A 149 14.96 -14.98 4.33
N ALA A 150 14.46 -15.46 5.47
CA ALA A 150 13.05 -15.36 5.81
C ALA A 150 12.58 -13.90 5.98
N LEU A 151 13.40 -13.06 6.63
CA LEU A 151 13.10 -11.62 6.80
C LEU A 151 13.03 -10.90 5.45
N ALA A 152 13.91 -11.24 4.51
CA ALA A 152 13.85 -10.65 3.17
C ALA A 152 12.63 -11.08 2.39
N ALA A 153 12.30 -12.38 2.40
CA ALA A 153 11.10 -12.88 1.75
C ALA A 153 9.83 -12.20 2.30
N GLY A 154 9.72 -12.09 3.62
CA GLY A 154 8.63 -11.34 4.28
C GLY A 154 8.63 -9.85 3.94
N GLY A 155 9.81 -9.24 3.87
CA GLY A 155 10.00 -7.82 3.53
C GLY A 155 9.59 -7.48 2.10
N VAL A 156 9.94 -8.31 1.11
CA VAL A 156 9.50 -8.14 -0.29
C VAL A 156 7.97 -8.18 -0.38
N VAL A 157 7.36 -9.13 0.32
CA VAL A 157 5.89 -9.28 0.35
C VAL A 157 5.21 -8.10 1.03
N ALA A 158 5.87 -7.44 1.99
CA ALA A 158 5.31 -6.28 2.70
C ALA A 158 5.12 -5.05 1.81
N VAL A 159 5.87 -4.97 0.71
CA VAL A 159 5.83 -3.84 -0.20
C VAL A 159 4.85 -4.09 -1.36
N LEU A 160 4.38 -5.32 -1.55
CA LEU A 160 3.41 -5.67 -2.59
C LEU A 160 1.99 -5.20 -2.21
N PRO A 161 1.35 -4.33 -3.03
CA PRO A 161 -0.03 -3.94 -2.81
C PRO A 161 -0.98 -5.13 -3.04
N GLY A 162 -2.03 -5.25 -2.23
CA GLY A 162 -3.06 -6.28 -2.38
C GLY A 162 -2.75 -7.62 -1.70
N PHE A 163 -1.69 -7.72 -0.89
CA PHE A 163 -1.40 -8.96 -0.15
C PHE A 163 -2.39 -9.18 1.00
N ILE A 164 -2.87 -10.42 1.15
CA ILE A 164 -4.04 -10.75 1.95
C ILE A 164 -3.79 -10.49 3.45
N GLU A 165 -4.66 -9.67 4.04
CA GLU A 165 -4.78 -9.51 5.49
C GLU A 165 -5.77 -10.58 6.00
N VAL A 166 -5.28 -11.78 6.32
CA VAL A 166 -6.14 -12.83 6.87
C VAL A 166 -6.30 -12.58 8.37
N LYS A 167 -7.51 -12.17 8.76
CA LYS A 167 -7.88 -12.05 10.18
C LYS A 167 -8.28 -13.43 10.71
N PHE A 168 -7.42 -14.02 11.54
CA PHE A 168 -7.79 -15.20 12.33
C PHE A 168 -8.24 -14.76 13.71
N GLY A 169 -9.56 -14.61 13.88
CA GLY A 169 -10.18 -14.16 15.13
C GLY A 169 -9.83 -12.71 15.50
N GLN A 170 -10.07 -12.36 16.76
CA GLN A 170 -9.90 -10.99 17.27
C GLN A 170 -8.46 -10.70 17.74
N TRP A 171 -7.62 -11.73 17.87
CA TRP A 171 -6.29 -11.65 18.51
C TRP A 171 -5.12 -11.83 17.54
N LEU A 172 -5.33 -12.38 16.33
CA LEU A 172 -4.23 -12.63 15.39
C LEU A 172 -4.51 -12.05 14.00
N ARG A 173 -3.87 -10.92 13.71
CA ARG A 173 -3.69 -10.40 12.35
C ARG A 173 -2.36 -10.92 11.82
N ALA A 174 -2.39 -12.09 11.20
CA ALA A 174 -1.27 -12.56 10.41
C ALA A 174 -1.37 -11.91 9.03
N GLY A 175 -0.74 -10.75 8.85
CA GLY A 175 -0.53 -10.21 7.51
C GLY A 175 0.26 -11.23 6.68
N GLY A 176 -0.02 -11.36 5.37
CA GLY A 176 0.65 -12.39 4.56
C GLY A 176 2.18 -12.28 4.51
N THR A 177 2.76 -11.15 4.94
CA THR A 177 4.20 -10.99 5.21
C THR A 177 4.72 -11.92 6.29
N LEU A 178 3.99 -12.04 7.41
CA LEU A 178 4.33 -12.91 8.52
C LEU A 178 4.19 -14.38 8.12
N ALA A 179 3.19 -14.69 7.29
CA ALA A 179 3.00 -16.03 6.74
C ALA A 179 4.17 -16.43 5.83
N VAL A 180 4.60 -15.56 4.91
CA VAL A 180 5.75 -15.83 4.03
C VAL A 180 7.05 -15.94 4.82
N PHE A 181 7.26 -15.07 5.81
CA PHE A 181 8.37 -15.21 6.76
C PHE A 181 8.35 -16.59 7.43
N ALA A 182 7.21 -17.00 8.00
CA ALA A 182 7.09 -18.27 8.70
C ALA A 182 7.31 -19.47 7.77
N ILE A 183 6.76 -19.45 6.55
CA ILE A 183 6.97 -20.53 5.57
C ILE A 183 8.46 -20.66 5.24
N VAL A 184 9.11 -19.56 4.86
CA VAL A 184 10.54 -19.59 4.49
C VAL A 184 11.42 -19.92 5.70
N TYR A 185 11.06 -19.41 6.88
CA TYR A 185 11.78 -19.73 8.11
C TYR A 185 11.60 -21.20 8.45
N PHE A 186 10.40 -21.80 8.43
CA PHE A 186 10.20 -23.18 8.90
C PHE A 186 10.46 -24.27 7.85
N MET A 187 10.26 -24.02 6.55
CA MET A 187 10.61 -24.97 5.47
C MET A 187 12.12 -24.98 5.22
N ASN A 188 12.82 -25.88 5.91
CA ASN A 188 14.25 -26.09 5.76
C ASN A 188 14.54 -27.43 5.05
N PRO A 189 15.05 -27.44 3.80
CA PRO A 189 15.46 -28.67 3.10
C PRO A 189 16.86 -29.19 3.50
N ALA A 190 17.71 -28.40 4.16
CA ALA A 190 19.11 -28.74 4.43
C ALA A 190 19.29 -29.82 5.51
N SER A 191 18.35 -29.96 6.45
CA SER A 191 18.40 -31.04 7.46
C SER A 191 18.28 -32.43 6.86
N GLN A 192 17.78 -32.54 5.63
CA GLN A 192 17.64 -33.82 4.92
C GLN A 192 18.94 -34.27 4.24
N PHE A 193 19.89 -33.35 4.01
CA PHE A 193 21.16 -33.66 3.34
C PHE A 193 22.32 -33.90 4.33
N ALA A 194 22.24 -33.38 5.56
CA ALA A 194 23.26 -33.61 6.59
C ALA A 194 23.22 -35.03 7.21
N ASN A 195 22.06 -35.70 7.15
CA ASN A 195 21.88 -37.02 7.77
C ASN A 195 22.29 -38.20 6.87
N ASN A 196 22.61 -37.95 5.59
CA ASN A 196 22.91 -39.01 4.61
C ASN A 196 24.41 -39.28 4.40
N THR A 197 25.30 -38.61 5.15
CA THR A 197 26.77 -38.71 4.98
C THR A 197 27.52 -39.20 6.22
N ALA A 198 26.85 -39.86 7.17
CA ALA A 198 27.56 -40.64 8.19
C ALA A 198 27.92 -42.02 7.60
N PRO A 199 29.19 -42.32 7.27
CA PRO A 199 29.58 -43.70 6.98
C PRO A 199 29.41 -44.52 8.27
N ALA A 200 28.74 -45.67 8.17
CA ALA A 200 28.69 -46.65 9.25
C ALA A 200 30.13 -47.02 9.65
N SER A 201 30.50 -46.78 10.91
CA SER A 201 31.79 -47.19 11.46
C SER A 201 31.98 -48.70 11.29
N PRO A 202 33.09 -49.17 10.69
CA PRO A 202 33.36 -50.60 10.57
C PRO A 202 34.07 -51.08 11.84
N THR A 203 33.33 -51.48 12.87
CA THR A 203 33.94 -52.20 14.02
C THR A 203 33.02 -53.27 14.64
N ASP A 204 32.13 -53.89 13.86
CA ASP A 204 31.40 -55.06 14.36
C ASP A 204 31.25 -56.18 13.32
N GLN A 205 32.39 -56.61 12.74
CA GLN A 205 32.47 -57.84 11.95
C GLN A 205 33.61 -58.78 12.38
N SER A 206 34.27 -58.55 13.52
CA SER A 206 35.41 -59.37 13.95
C SER A 206 35.10 -60.45 15.00
N ILE A 207 33.85 -60.92 15.13
CA ILE A 207 33.51 -62.00 16.09
C ILE A 207 33.10 -63.32 15.42
N HIS A 208 32.89 -63.38 14.10
CA HIS A 208 32.39 -64.59 13.44
C HIS A 208 33.40 -65.28 12.49
N GLU A 209 34.68 -65.39 12.86
CA GLU A 209 35.56 -66.31 12.13
C GLU A 209 36.71 -66.86 12.99
N LYS A 210 36.44 -67.94 13.74
CA LYS A 210 37.41 -69.04 13.96
C LYS A 210 36.77 -70.24 14.66
N ARG A 211 36.30 -71.20 13.87
CA ARG A 211 36.47 -72.65 14.09
C ARG A 211 36.08 -73.42 12.83
N PRO A 212 37.04 -74.15 12.22
CA PRO A 212 36.74 -75.49 11.74
C PRO A 212 37.58 -76.52 12.50
N GLU A 213 36.97 -77.68 12.66
CA GLU A 213 37.41 -78.84 13.40
C GLU A 213 38.57 -79.57 12.68
N THR A 214 39.54 -80.05 13.47
CA THR A 214 40.04 -81.44 13.54
C THR A 214 41.02 -81.56 14.69
#